data_AF-A0A7C2VD78-F1
#
_entry.id   AF-A0A7C2VD78-F1
#
_cell.length_a   1.000
_cell.length_b   1.000
_cell.length_c   1.000
_cell.angle_alpha   90.00
_cell.angle_beta   90.00
_cell.angle_gamma   90.00
#
_symmetry.space_group_name_H-M   'P 1'
#
loop_
_entity.id
_entity.type
_entity.pdbx_description
1 polymer ?
#
loop_
_entity_poly.entity_id
_entity_poly.type
_entity_poly.pdbx_seq_one_letter_code
_entity_poly.pdbx_strand_id
1 'polypeptide(L)'
;MATLEHRLLKVREAQQMPIAQVLKEFVREGELYRRLDDNKVECFACGHRCVIFDGLPGVCRVRFNEGGKLFVPWGYVGALHLDPIEKKPFFHAYPGAKALSFGMLGCDLKCPYCLPYDARVATHQGMKGIGELFDTTPVRIDLPDGASVAYPEGLTVYTHLGRLRPVRAIFRHPYQGQLLTLVPFLCPPITCTPEHEFLAILKPKKGQPIPTPTFLPAAKLTCEHCLAIPKRSPFSRDIVLEVPQLLQTVVKPLRAREGDVRLRRQVMALTEKGWTSRQIGERLGKGASFVRHIRSKVRRGIWQIKPTYQRPAHLIDEGEWVRLPYERRPGLPKTLRLDFRFAALLGYYCAEGCVVRDEHRPNAATLTFSFGHHERALAERVCQWLRELFGVRPSIVKTPTTLQVAVNKSSLAL
;
A
#
# COMPACT_ATOMS: atom_id res chain seq x y z
N MET A 1 62.31 -10.08 20.35
CA MET A 1 60.84 -10.17 20.41
C MET A 1 60.35 -9.01 21.27
N ALA A 2 59.89 -7.93 20.65
CA ALA A 2 59.29 -6.82 21.40
C ALA A 2 57.90 -7.28 21.88
N THR A 3 57.75 -7.46 23.18
CA THR A 3 56.45 -7.62 23.82
C THR A 3 55.63 -6.37 23.53
N LEU A 4 54.63 -6.48 22.65
CA LEU A 4 53.59 -5.47 22.49
C LEU A 4 52.84 -5.42 23.82
N GLU A 5 53.19 -4.47 24.70
CA GLU A 5 52.42 -4.18 25.90
C GLU A 5 51.03 -3.72 25.46
N HIS A 6 50.06 -4.63 25.52
CA HIS A 6 48.67 -4.29 25.29
C HIS A 6 48.22 -3.37 26.43
N ARG A 7 47.96 -2.11 26.11
CA ARG A 7 47.37 -1.16 27.05
C ARG A 7 46.01 -1.70 27.49
N LEU A 8 45.90 -2.08 28.76
CA LEU A 8 44.62 -2.45 29.37
C LEU A 8 43.85 -1.16 29.67
N LEU A 9 42.85 -0.84 28.85
CA LEU A 9 41.88 0.22 29.15
C LEU A 9 40.98 -0.23 30.30
N LYS A 10 40.85 0.61 31.34
CA LYS A 10 39.86 0.36 32.40
C LYS A 10 38.46 0.56 31.81
N VAL A 11 37.50 -0.26 32.24
CA VAL A 11 36.09 -0.19 31.75
C VAL A 11 35.52 1.23 31.87
N ARG A 12 35.79 1.91 32.99
CA ARG A 12 35.31 3.29 33.21
C ARG A 12 35.89 4.30 32.23
N GLU A 13 37.15 4.13 31.81
CA GLU A 13 37.80 4.98 30.82
C GLU A 13 37.21 4.71 29.42
N ALA A 14 37.06 3.43 29.07
CA ALA A 14 36.48 3.02 27.78
C ALA A 14 35.02 3.52 27.61
N GLN A 15 34.22 3.54 28.68
CA GLN A 15 32.84 4.04 28.66
C GLN A 15 32.72 5.54 28.39
N GLN A 16 33.78 6.32 28.62
CA GLN A 16 33.80 7.77 28.41
C GLN A 16 34.32 8.15 27.01
N MET A 17 34.75 7.17 26.21
CA MET A 17 35.31 7.38 24.88
C MET A 17 34.33 6.93 23.80
N PRO A 18 34.28 7.60 22.64
CA PRO A 18 33.63 7.04 21.46
C PRO A 18 34.21 5.67 21.12
N ILE A 19 33.36 4.71 20.73
CA ILE A 19 33.79 3.34 20.42
C ILE A 19 34.94 3.31 19.38
N ALA A 20 34.95 4.23 18.42
CA ALA A 20 36.03 4.35 17.45
C ALA A 20 37.40 4.67 18.08
N GLN A 21 37.44 5.46 19.16
CA GLN A 21 38.68 5.74 19.89
C GLN A 21 39.10 4.55 20.75
N VAL A 22 38.16 3.87 21.41
CA VAL A 22 38.44 2.63 22.13
C VAL A 22 39.06 1.61 21.19
N LEU A 23 38.47 1.41 20.01
CA LEU A 23 38.96 0.45 19.02
C LEU A 23 40.34 0.80 18.49
N LYS A 24 40.71 2.08 18.40
CA LYS A 24 42.06 2.52 17.99
C LYS A 24 43.16 2.14 18.99
N GLU A 25 42.83 1.88 20.25
CA GLU A 25 43.78 1.38 21.24
C GLU A 25 44.05 -0.13 21.07
N PHE A 26 43.17 -0.83 20.35
CA PHE A 26 43.18 -2.27 20.14
C PHE A 26 43.40 -2.62 18.66
N VAL A 27 44.54 -2.17 18.15
CA VAL A 27 44.99 -2.42 16.77
C VAL A 27 46.44 -2.86 16.73
N ARG A 28 46.83 -3.41 15.58
CA ARG A 28 48.23 -3.60 15.20
C ARG A 28 48.39 -3.34 13.70
N GLU A 29 49.62 -3.16 13.25
CA GLU A 29 49.89 -3.18 11.80
C GLU A 29 49.51 -4.56 11.23
N GLY A 30 48.71 -4.56 10.17
CA GLY A 30 48.26 -5.77 9.48
C GLY A 30 49.24 -6.21 8.40
N GLU A 31 49.09 -7.44 7.92
CA GLU A 31 49.99 -8.03 6.91
C GLU A 31 49.35 -8.09 5.51
N LEU A 32 48.01 -8.07 5.44
CA LEU A 32 47.24 -8.26 4.21
C LEU A 32 47.04 -6.94 3.44
N TYR A 33 48.12 -6.24 3.11
CA TYR A 33 48.07 -5.01 2.32
C TYR A 33 49.33 -4.81 1.49
N ARG A 34 49.23 -3.95 0.47
CA ARG A 34 50.41 -3.36 -0.18
C ARG A 34 50.39 -1.85 -0.03
N ARG A 35 51.58 -1.26 0.11
CA ARG A 35 51.77 0.19 0.07
C ARG A 35 51.70 0.68 -1.37
N LEU A 36 51.15 1.86 -1.54
CA LEU A 36 51.03 2.60 -2.79
C LEU A 36 51.63 3.99 -2.59
N ASP A 37 51.69 4.78 -3.66
CA ASP A 37 52.18 6.15 -3.62
C ASP A 37 51.31 7.06 -2.74
N ASP A 38 51.87 8.18 -2.28
CA ASP A 38 51.22 9.17 -1.41
C ASP A 38 50.66 8.59 -0.10
N ASN A 39 51.43 7.71 0.56
CA ASN A 39 51.01 7.01 1.77
C ASN A 39 49.71 6.21 1.62
N LYS A 40 49.26 5.86 0.41
CA LYS A 40 48.05 5.04 0.23
C LYS A 40 48.36 3.58 0.52
N VAL A 41 47.34 2.81 0.87
CA VAL A 41 47.43 1.35 1.01
C VAL A 41 46.30 0.66 0.27
N GLU A 42 46.56 -0.52 -0.28
CA GLU A 42 45.51 -1.40 -0.80
C GLU A 42 45.39 -2.62 0.11
N CYS A 43 44.21 -2.80 0.69
CA CYS A 43 43.91 -3.82 1.69
C CYS A 43 43.29 -5.06 1.03
N PHE A 44 43.84 -6.25 1.26
CA PHE A 44 43.37 -7.53 0.71
C PHE A 44 42.58 -8.39 1.70
N ALA A 45 42.27 -7.87 2.89
CA ALA A 45 41.67 -8.64 3.97
C ALA A 45 40.23 -9.11 3.69
N CYS A 46 39.54 -8.56 2.69
CA CYS A 46 38.23 -9.02 2.24
C CYS A 46 38.02 -8.75 0.73
N GLY A 47 36.86 -9.16 0.20
CA GLY A 47 36.54 -9.04 -1.22
C GLY A 47 36.46 -7.61 -1.77
N HIS A 48 36.37 -6.59 -0.91
CA HIS A 48 36.28 -5.18 -1.34
C HIS A 48 37.59 -4.58 -1.87
N ARG A 49 38.74 -5.15 -1.49
CA ARG A 49 40.07 -4.70 -1.94
C ARG A 49 40.26 -3.18 -1.88
N CYS A 50 39.93 -2.57 -0.73
CA CYS A 50 39.90 -1.11 -0.62
C CYS A 50 41.27 -0.48 -0.83
N VAL A 51 41.35 0.55 -1.67
CA VAL A 51 42.43 1.56 -1.63
C VAL A 51 42.07 2.59 -0.56
N ILE A 52 42.90 2.70 0.47
CA ILE A 52 42.68 3.53 1.66
C ILE A 52 43.74 4.63 1.67
N PHE A 53 43.29 5.89 1.62
CA PHE A 53 44.17 7.06 1.70
C PHE A 53 44.66 7.27 3.13
N ASP A 54 45.77 8.02 3.27
CA ASP A 54 46.36 8.31 4.57
C ASP A 54 45.34 8.98 5.52
N GLY A 55 45.33 8.54 6.78
CA GLY A 55 44.40 8.98 7.82
C GLY A 55 42.95 8.50 7.67
N LEU A 56 42.62 7.72 6.63
CA LEU A 56 41.25 7.27 6.38
C LEU A 56 41.01 5.80 6.78
N PRO A 57 39.76 5.45 7.16
CA PRO A 57 39.35 4.07 7.30
C PRO A 57 38.90 3.45 5.97
N GLY A 58 39.05 2.13 5.85
CA GLY A 58 38.42 1.34 4.78
C GLY A 58 36.91 1.19 4.96
N VAL A 59 36.26 0.51 4.01
CA VAL A 59 34.78 0.36 4.01
C VAL A 59 34.23 -0.32 5.27
N CYS A 60 34.99 -1.27 5.84
CA CYS A 60 34.62 -1.96 7.08
C CYS A 60 34.73 -1.09 8.35
N ARG A 61 35.26 0.14 8.24
CA ARG A 61 35.49 1.12 9.32
C ARG A 61 36.45 0.71 10.45
N VAL A 62 36.89 -0.54 10.49
CA VAL A 62 37.75 -1.06 11.56
C VAL A 62 39.18 -1.35 11.12
N ARG A 63 39.44 -1.27 9.81
CA ARG A 63 40.79 -1.20 9.24
C ARG A 63 41.02 0.19 8.69
N PHE A 64 42.16 0.79 8.97
CA PHE A 64 42.47 2.16 8.54
C PHE A 64 43.95 2.31 8.20
N ASN A 65 44.26 3.36 7.44
CA ASN A 65 45.61 3.69 7.03
C ASN A 65 46.13 4.85 7.86
N GLU A 66 47.35 4.73 8.38
CA GLU A 66 48.04 5.80 9.07
C GLU A 66 49.53 5.76 8.70
N GLY A 67 50.02 6.80 8.02
CA GLY A 67 51.41 6.91 7.56
C GLY A 67 51.81 5.83 6.56
N GLY A 68 50.88 5.40 5.69
CA GLY A 68 51.12 4.32 4.73
C GLY A 68 51.16 2.92 5.34
N LYS A 69 50.63 2.76 6.56
CA LYS A 69 50.52 1.47 7.25
C LYS A 69 49.07 1.13 7.50
N LEU A 70 48.67 -0.10 7.14
CA LEU A 70 47.34 -0.60 7.46
C LEU A 70 47.28 -1.06 8.91
N PHE A 71 46.46 -0.41 9.72
CA PHE A 71 46.10 -0.87 11.06
C PHE A 71 44.85 -1.74 11.02
N VAL A 72 44.88 -2.86 11.75
CA VAL A 72 43.80 -3.86 11.80
C VAL A 72 43.41 -4.16 13.25
N PRO A 73 42.15 -4.59 13.50
CA PRO A 73 41.70 -4.97 14.85
C PRO A 73 42.57 -6.05 15.49
N TRP A 74 42.90 -5.88 16.78
CA TRP A 74 43.71 -6.83 17.53
C TRP A 74 43.40 -6.84 19.03
N GLY A 75 43.46 -8.01 19.66
CA GLY A 75 43.41 -8.11 21.13
C GLY A 75 42.01 -8.04 21.75
N TYR A 76 40.93 -8.13 20.95
CA TYR A 76 39.56 -8.22 21.46
C TYR A 76 38.74 -9.20 20.62
N VAL A 77 37.50 -9.49 21.02
CA VAL A 77 36.51 -10.24 20.23
C VAL A 77 35.16 -9.55 20.40
N GLY A 78 34.47 -9.26 19.30
CA GLY A 78 33.14 -8.63 19.31
C GLY A 78 31.99 -9.64 19.43
N ALA A 79 32.11 -10.77 18.73
CA ALA A 79 31.15 -11.87 18.79
C ALA A 79 31.89 -13.21 18.81
N LEU A 80 31.39 -14.18 19.60
CA LEU A 80 31.93 -15.53 19.74
C LEU A 80 30.77 -16.51 19.77
N HIS A 81 30.77 -17.48 18.86
CA HIS A 81 29.72 -18.49 18.74
C HIS A 81 30.33 -19.87 18.47
N LEU A 82 29.73 -20.90 19.06
CA LEU A 82 30.01 -22.29 18.76
C LEU A 82 28.78 -22.89 18.09
N ASP A 83 28.81 -23.00 16.76
CA ASP A 83 27.70 -23.49 15.94
C ASP A 83 28.11 -24.77 15.20
N PRO A 84 27.17 -25.61 14.73
CA PRO A 84 27.47 -26.67 13.76
C PRO A 84 28.11 -26.12 12.49
N ILE A 85 29.01 -26.89 11.86
CA ILE A 85 29.70 -26.51 10.62
C ILE A 85 28.70 -26.20 9.49
N GLU A 86 27.50 -26.80 9.52
CA GLU A 86 26.45 -26.65 8.52
C GLU A 86 25.87 -25.24 8.45
N LYS A 87 26.03 -24.44 9.51
CA LYS A 87 25.68 -23.01 9.51
C LYS A 87 26.70 -22.15 8.77
N LYS A 88 27.90 -22.68 8.50
CA LYS A 88 29.02 -21.96 7.88
C LYS A 88 29.03 -22.26 6.37
N PRO A 89 29.61 -21.39 5.53
CA PRO A 89 29.74 -21.63 4.08
C PRO A 89 30.63 -22.82 3.70
N PHE A 90 31.04 -23.65 4.67
CA PHE A 90 31.89 -24.83 4.54
C PHE A 90 31.18 -26.11 5.01
N PHE A 91 29.86 -26.19 4.83
CA PHE A 91 29.02 -27.26 5.39
C PHE A 91 29.43 -28.70 5.00
N HIS A 92 30.18 -28.88 3.90
CA HIS A 92 30.69 -30.18 3.46
C HIS A 92 32.05 -30.58 4.06
N ALA A 93 32.74 -29.68 4.77
CA ALA A 93 34.13 -29.92 5.18
C ALA A 93 34.23 -30.98 6.29
N TYR A 94 33.36 -30.91 7.30
CA TYR A 94 33.37 -31.82 8.47
C TYR A 94 31.96 -32.02 9.04
N PRO A 95 31.06 -32.75 8.35
CA PRO A 95 29.66 -32.88 8.76
C PRO A 95 29.52 -33.32 10.23
N GLY A 96 28.64 -32.65 10.98
CA GLY A 96 28.39 -32.88 12.40
C GLY A 96 29.40 -32.25 13.37
N ALA A 97 30.50 -31.67 12.88
CA ALA A 97 31.47 -30.99 13.73
C ALA A 97 30.95 -29.63 14.24
N LYS A 98 31.47 -29.20 15.39
CA LYS A 98 31.27 -27.85 15.92
C LYS A 98 32.35 -26.91 15.37
N ALA A 99 31.95 -25.74 14.90
CA ALA A 99 32.81 -24.67 14.43
C ALA A 99 32.78 -23.49 15.41
N LEU A 100 33.94 -23.17 16.01
CA LEU A 100 34.11 -21.93 16.76
C LEU A 100 34.24 -20.77 15.77
N SER A 101 33.28 -19.87 15.79
CA SER A 101 33.28 -18.64 14.99
C SER A 101 33.46 -17.45 15.90
N PHE A 102 34.43 -16.62 15.61
CA PHE A 102 34.61 -15.35 16.27
C PHE A 102 34.79 -14.24 15.25
N GLY A 103 34.32 -13.04 15.60
CA GLY A 103 34.42 -11.85 14.78
C GLY A 103 34.85 -10.66 15.62
N MET A 104 35.64 -9.79 15.01
CA MET A 104 35.95 -8.48 15.57
C MET A 104 34.75 -7.54 15.33
N LEU A 105 34.72 -6.41 16.03
CA LEU A 105 33.77 -5.35 15.70
C LEU A 105 34.11 -4.85 14.29
N GLY A 106 33.08 -4.63 13.46
CA GLY A 106 33.21 -4.22 12.07
C GLY A 106 32.48 -5.17 11.10
N CYS A 107 31.79 -4.57 10.13
CA CYS A 107 31.11 -5.30 9.06
C CYS A 107 31.57 -4.70 7.74
N ASP A 108 32.03 -5.53 6.81
CA ASP A 108 32.34 -5.10 5.45
C ASP A 108 31.09 -5.10 4.55
N LEU A 109 29.93 -5.50 5.07
CA LEU A 109 28.64 -5.30 4.45
C LEU A 109 28.06 -3.94 4.88
N LYS A 110 27.53 -3.18 3.93
CA LYS A 110 26.71 -2.00 4.23
C LYS A 110 25.33 -2.47 4.67
N CYS A 111 24.94 -2.20 5.91
CA CYS A 111 23.54 -2.35 6.33
C CYS A 111 22.71 -1.29 5.57
N PRO A 112 21.74 -1.67 4.73
CA PRO A 112 21.05 -0.75 3.81
C PRO A 112 19.96 0.10 4.48
N TYR A 113 19.94 0.19 5.81
CA TYR A 113 18.92 0.86 6.61
C TYR A 113 17.55 0.16 6.61
N CYS A 114 16.75 0.37 7.66
CA CYS A 114 15.47 -0.32 7.85
C CYS A 114 14.28 0.62 7.64
N LEU A 115 13.22 0.06 7.05
CA LEU A 115 11.88 0.63 7.02
C LEU A 115 10.99 -0.18 7.98
N PRO A 116 9.94 0.42 8.56
CA PRO A 116 8.96 -0.31 9.37
C PRO A 116 8.17 -1.31 8.52
N TYR A 117 7.48 -2.22 9.20
CA TYR A 117 6.74 -3.33 8.61
C TYR A 117 5.71 -2.89 7.54
N ASP A 118 5.02 -1.78 7.82
CA ASP A 118 3.95 -1.21 7.00
C ASP A 118 4.46 -0.39 5.80
N ALA A 119 5.78 -0.16 5.71
CA ALA A 119 6.36 0.61 4.62
C ALA A 119 6.07 -0.04 3.26
N ARG A 120 5.61 0.79 2.32
CA ARG A 120 5.19 0.31 1.00
C ARG A 120 6.33 0.42 -0.01
N VAL A 121 6.50 -0.65 -0.78
CA VAL A 121 7.51 -0.76 -1.84
C VAL A 121 6.81 -0.95 -3.19
N ALA A 122 7.31 -0.27 -4.22
CA ALA A 122 6.82 -0.41 -5.58
C ALA A 122 7.36 -1.70 -6.21
N THR A 123 6.48 -2.68 -6.45
CA THR A 123 6.79 -3.95 -7.09
C THR A 123 6.19 -4.01 -8.51
N HIS A 124 6.56 -5.04 -9.29
CA HIS A 124 5.90 -5.32 -10.57
C HIS A 124 4.38 -5.61 -10.46
N GLN A 125 3.90 -5.93 -9.27
CA GLN A 125 2.49 -6.20 -8.95
C GLN A 125 1.79 -4.98 -8.32
N GLY A 126 2.48 -3.82 -8.26
CA GLY A 126 1.99 -2.61 -7.60
C GLY A 126 2.61 -2.37 -6.23
N MET A 127 2.03 -1.43 -5.47
CA MET A 127 2.52 -1.05 -4.14
C MET A 127 2.16 -2.10 -3.09
N LYS A 128 3.16 -2.76 -2.52
CA LYS A 128 3.01 -3.81 -1.51
C LYS A 128 3.70 -3.43 -0.20
N GLY A 129 3.18 -3.87 0.94
CA GLY A 129 3.86 -3.69 2.22
C GLY A 129 5.11 -4.56 2.29
N ILE A 130 6.24 -4.03 2.78
CA ILE A 130 7.48 -4.82 2.89
C ILE A 130 7.30 -5.99 3.86
N GLY A 131 6.53 -5.80 4.93
CA GLY A 131 6.14 -6.84 5.88
C GLY A 131 5.28 -7.94 5.24
N GLU A 132 4.28 -7.57 4.44
CA GLU A 132 3.46 -8.53 3.67
C GLU A 132 4.33 -9.37 2.73
N LEU A 133 5.26 -8.74 2.01
CA LEU A 133 6.18 -9.43 1.12
C LEU A 133 7.07 -10.43 1.88
N PHE A 134 7.54 -10.06 3.07
CA PHE A 134 8.29 -10.95 3.94
C PHE A 134 7.42 -12.13 4.41
N ASP A 135 6.23 -11.84 4.94
CA ASP A 135 5.32 -12.81 5.56
C ASP A 135 4.62 -13.75 4.56
N THR A 136 4.64 -13.42 3.28
CA THR A 136 4.11 -14.28 2.20
C THR A 136 5.19 -15.10 1.51
N THR A 137 6.47 -14.78 1.71
CA THR A 137 7.59 -15.52 1.10
C THR A 137 7.75 -16.87 1.79
N PRO A 138 7.75 -18.02 1.09
CA PRO A 138 7.77 -19.33 1.74
C PRO A 138 9.14 -19.69 2.35
N VAL A 139 10.23 -19.35 1.67
CA VAL A 139 11.58 -19.68 2.14
C VAL A 139 12.07 -18.61 3.11
N ARG A 140 12.17 -18.97 4.39
CA ARG A 140 12.65 -18.08 5.47
C ARG A 140 13.69 -18.76 6.33
N ILE A 141 14.64 -17.97 6.80
CA ILE A 141 15.68 -18.37 7.74
C ILE A 141 15.63 -17.40 8.91
N ASP A 142 15.29 -17.89 10.09
CA ASP A 142 15.36 -17.13 11.33
C ASP A 142 16.77 -17.24 11.91
N LEU A 143 17.27 -16.11 12.42
CA LEU A 143 18.60 -15.97 13.00
C LEU A 143 18.48 -15.91 14.54
N PRO A 144 19.50 -16.38 15.29
CA PRO A 144 19.45 -16.44 16.75
C PRO A 144 19.31 -15.09 17.47
N ASP A 145 19.63 -13.99 16.79
CA ASP A 145 19.50 -12.61 17.29
C ASP A 145 18.09 -12.03 17.08
N GLY A 146 17.14 -12.84 16.61
CA GLY A 146 15.77 -12.42 16.30
C GLY A 146 15.62 -11.77 14.92
N ALA A 147 16.69 -11.64 14.14
CA ALA A 147 16.60 -11.26 12.74
C ALA A 147 16.12 -12.44 11.89
N SER A 148 15.63 -12.15 10.70
CA SER A 148 15.15 -13.16 9.76
C SER A 148 15.41 -12.72 8.33
N VAL A 149 15.63 -13.68 7.44
CA VAL A 149 15.82 -13.44 6.00
C VAL A 149 14.84 -14.29 5.21
N ALA A 150 14.14 -13.68 4.26
CA ALA A 150 13.23 -14.35 3.34
C ALA A 150 13.76 -14.27 1.90
N TYR A 151 13.59 -15.34 1.13
CA TYR A 151 14.09 -15.46 -0.25
C TYR A 151 12.92 -15.58 -1.24
N PRO A 152 12.45 -14.45 -1.80
CA PRO A 152 11.29 -14.44 -2.67
C PRO A 152 11.64 -14.95 -4.08
N GLU A 153 10.78 -15.76 -4.66
CA GLU A 153 10.88 -16.19 -6.06
C GLU A 153 10.09 -15.25 -6.98
N GLY A 154 10.70 -14.82 -8.09
CA GLY A 154 10.03 -13.98 -9.09
C GLY A 154 9.69 -12.54 -8.65
N LEU A 155 10.03 -12.14 -7.41
CA LEU A 155 9.77 -10.78 -6.95
C LEU A 155 10.74 -9.78 -7.58
N THR A 156 10.20 -8.79 -8.28
CA THR A 156 10.97 -7.63 -8.77
C THR A 156 10.41 -6.31 -8.25
N VAL A 157 11.32 -5.38 -7.92
CA VAL A 157 11.03 -4.01 -7.44
C VAL A 157 11.58 -2.95 -8.38
N TYR A 158 10.98 -1.77 -8.36
CA TYR A 158 11.51 -0.62 -9.10
C TYR A 158 12.68 0.03 -8.36
N THR A 159 13.77 0.30 -9.09
CA THR A 159 14.88 1.11 -8.58
C THR A 159 14.61 2.60 -8.79
N HIS A 160 15.43 3.46 -8.18
CA HIS A 160 15.40 4.91 -8.41
C HIS A 160 15.58 5.33 -9.87
N LEU A 161 16.15 4.46 -10.72
CA LEU A 161 16.28 4.66 -12.17
C LEU A 161 15.03 4.24 -12.95
N GLY A 162 13.95 3.83 -12.26
CA GLY A 162 12.70 3.38 -12.87
C GLY A 162 12.79 2.00 -13.52
N ARG A 163 13.82 1.20 -13.21
CA ARG A 163 14.02 -0.15 -13.79
C ARG A 163 13.59 -1.22 -12.80
N LEU A 164 12.97 -2.28 -13.29
CA LEU A 164 12.69 -3.46 -12.47
C LEU A 164 13.99 -4.24 -12.22
N ARG A 165 14.19 -4.66 -10.97
CA ARG A 165 15.30 -5.52 -10.56
C ARG A 165 14.79 -6.64 -9.64
N PRO A 166 15.33 -7.86 -9.76
CA PRO A 166 14.98 -8.97 -8.88
C PRO A 166 15.41 -8.70 -7.45
N VAL A 167 14.53 -9.01 -6.50
CA VAL A 167 14.82 -8.99 -5.07
C VAL A 167 15.50 -10.30 -4.72
N ARG A 168 16.72 -10.23 -4.18
CA ARG A 168 17.47 -11.42 -3.76
C ARG A 168 17.05 -11.94 -2.39
N ALA A 169 16.75 -11.04 -1.49
CA ALA A 169 16.38 -11.33 -0.12
C ALA A 169 15.59 -10.15 0.47
N ILE A 170 14.72 -10.46 1.43
CA ILE A 170 14.00 -9.50 2.27
C ILE A 170 14.47 -9.74 3.69
N PHE A 171 14.96 -8.69 4.36
CA PHE A 171 15.51 -8.80 5.69
C PHE A 171 14.55 -8.22 6.72
N ARG A 172 14.44 -8.87 7.87
CA ARG A 172 13.71 -8.40 9.06
C ARG A 172 14.68 -8.41 10.23
N HIS A 173 14.69 -7.35 11.02
CA HIS A 173 15.55 -7.23 12.19
C HIS A 173 14.75 -6.64 13.35
N PRO A 174 14.98 -7.08 14.60
CA PRO A 174 14.50 -6.35 15.75
C PRO A 174 15.21 -4.99 15.79
N TYR A 175 14.44 -3.92 15.94
CA TYR A 175 14.98 -2.57 16.02
C TYR A 175 14.44 -1.87 17.27
N GLN A 176 15.35 -1.32 18.06
CA GLN A 176 15.02 -0.46 19.18
C GLN A 176 15.84 0.82 19.03
N GLY A 177 15.15 1.94 18.77
CA GLY A 177 15.80 3.20 18.52
C GLY A 177 14.82 4.24 18.01
N GLN A 178 15.36 5.41 17.64
CA GLN A 178 14.56 6.48 17.07
C GLN A 178 14.10 6.11 15.65
N LEU A 179 12.85 6.42 15.34
CA LEU A 179 12.35 6.47 13.97
C LEU A 179 12.02 7.92 13.61
N LEU A 180 12.25 8.29 12.35
CA LEU A 180 11.86 9.56 11.77
C LEU A 180 10.71 9.35 10.81
N THR A 181 9.71 10.24 10.85
CA THR A 181 8.63 10.27 9.87
C THR A 181 8.79 11.50 8.99
N LEU A 182 9.14 11.27 7.73
CA LEU A 182 9.21 12.32 6.71
C LEU A 182 7.81 12.57 6.16
N VAL A 183 7.37 13.83 6.15
CA VAL A 183 6.04 14.24 5.64
C VAL A 183 6.22 15.11 4.39
N PRO A 184 6.40 14.49 3.21
CA PRO A 184 6.51 15.23 1.95
C PRO A 184 5.17 15.84 1.53
N PHE A 185 5.21 17.00 0.86
CA PHE A 185 4.00 17.77 0.51
C PHE A 185 3.02 17.04 -0.43
N LEU A 186 3.51 16.19 -1.34
CA LEU A 186 2.71 15.53 -2.39
C LEU A 186 2.68 14.00 -2.27
N CYS A 187 3.18 13.44 -1.18
CA CYS A 187 3.29 11.99 -1.01
C CYS A 187 2.87 11.60 0.42
N PRO A 188 2.45 10.34 0.63
CA PRO A 188 2.21 9.84 1.98
C PRO A 188 3.45 9.96 2.87
N PRO A 189 3.28 10.09 4.19
CA PRO A 189 4.40 10.06 5.13
C PRO A 189 5.21 8.77 5.00
N ILE A 190 6.52 8.88 5.20
CA ILE A 190 7.44 7.73 5.18
C ILE A 190 8.18 7.69 6.50
N THR A 191 7.94 6.64 7.28
CA THR A 191 8.67 6.38 8.52
C THR A 191 9.90 5.51 8.22
N CYS A 192 11.04 5.84 8.81
CA CYS A 192 12.31 5.17 8.56
C CYS A 192 13.32 5.40 9.70
N THR A 193 14.40 4.63 9.73
CA THR A 193 15.52 4.90 10.64
C THR A 193 16.24 6.20 10.24
N PRO A 194 16.84 6.96 11.18
CA PRO A 194 17.56 8.21 10.91
C PRO A 194 18.61 8.14 9.79
N GLU A 195 19.25 6.99 9.64
CA GLU A 195 20.29 6.78 8.64
C GLU A 195 19.75 6.38 7.25
N HIS A 196 18.45 6.10 7.12
CA HIS A 196 17.86 5.69 5.84
C HIS A 196 18.02 6.79 4.79
N GLU A 197 18.65 6.44 3.66
CA GLU A 197 18.99 7.43 2.65
C GLU A 197 17.87 7.65 1.63
N PHE A 198 17.61 8.91 1.32
CA PHE A 198 16.70 9.34 0.27
C PHE A 198 17.47 10.09 -0.81
N LEU A 199 17.08 9.91 -2.07
CA LEU A 199 17.54 10.80 -3.13
C LEU A 199 16.85 12.15 -2.94
N ALA A 200 17.65 13.18 -2.71
CA ALA A 200 17.16 14.51 -2.44
C ALA A 200 18.03 15.57 -3.12
N ILE A 201 17.43 16.74 -3.29
CA ILE A 201 18.10 17.97 -3.70
C ILE A 201 17.71 19.09 -2.73
N LEU A 202 18.55 20.11 -2.62
CA LEU A 202 18.08 21.38 -2.09
C LEU A 202 17.08 22.00 -3.07
N LYS A 203 16.03 22.62 -2.52
CA LYS A 203 14.98 23.27 -3.31
C LYS A 203 15.62 24.28 -4.27
N PRO A 204 15.48 24.08 -5.60
CA PRO A 204 16.15 24.93 -6.57
C PRO A 204 15.54 26.33 -6.55
N LYS A 205 16.39 27.37 -6.60
CA LYS A 205 15.93 28.75 -6.78
C LYS A 205 15.36 28.91 -8.20
N LYS A 206 14.35 29.78 -8.35
CA LYS A 206 13.73 30.07 -9.64
C LYS A 206 14.78 30.50 -10.66
N GLY A 207 14.84 29.83 -11.82
CA GLY A 207 15.80 30.12 -12.89
C GLY A 207 17.15 29.42 -12.77
N GLN A 208 17.43 28.68 -11.69
CA GLN A 208 18.63 27.84 -11.57
C GLN A 208 18.39 26.44 -12.15
N PRO A 209 19.44 25.80 -12.71
CA PRO A 209 19.35 24.41 -13.12
C PRO A 209 19.05 23.51 -11.92
N ILE A 210 18.23 22.48 -12.14
CA ILE A 210 17.91 21.50 -11.11
C ILE A 210 19.16 20.62 -10.89
N PRO A 211 19.72 20.55 -9.67
CA PRO A 211 20.90 19.74 -9.41
C PRO A 211 20.58 18.25 -9.50
N THR A 212 21.60 17.44 -9.74
CA THR A 212 21.47 15.98 -9.70
C THR A 212 21.16 15.52 -8.27
N PRO A 213 20.12 14.70 -8.05
CA PRO A 213 19.83 14.17 -6.72
C PRO A 213 20.96 13.32 -6.17
N THR A 214 21.24 13.48 -4.88
CA THR A 214 22.20 12.66 -4.14
C THR A 214 21.52 11.96 -2.97
N PHE A 215 22.12 10.85 -2.52
CA PHE A 215 21.64 10.16 -1.33
C PHE A 215 21.97 10.99 -0.09
N LEU A 216 20.94 11.29 0.71
CA LEU A 216 21.06 11.96 1.98
C LEU A 216 20.34 11.14 3.06
N PRO A 217 20.98 10.88 4.21
CA PRO A 217 20.31 10.26 5.36
C PRO A 217 19.08 11.05 5.81
N ALA A 218 18.04 10.36 6.26
CA ALA A 218 16.79 10.96 6.71
C ALA A 218 17.01 12.03 7.79
N ALA A 219 17.95 11.80 8.71
CA ALA A 219 18.33 12.74 9.76
C ALA A 219 18.90 14.08 9.26
N LYS A 220 19.39 14.13 8.02
CA LYS A 220 19.95 15.34 7.41
C LYS A 220 18.95 16.10 6.53
N LEU A 221 17.76 15.53 6.30
CA LEU A 221 16.73 16.19 5.52
C LEU A 221 16.07 17.32 6.32
N THR A 222 15.70 18.37 5.61
CA THR A 222 15.01 19.55 6.14
C THR A 222 13.89 19.96 5.20
N CYS A 223 13.04 20.90 5.61
CA CYS A 223 11.97 21.45 4.76
C CYS A 223 12.50 22.18 3.50
N GLU A 224 13.80 22.49 3.44
CA GLU A 224 14.46 23.07 2.27
C GLU A 224 14.88 22.00 1.23
N HIS A 225 14.66 20.72 1.52
CA HIS A 225 14.94 19.64 0.59
C HIS A 225 13.70 19.24 -0.22
N CYS A 226 13.91 18.88 -1.47
CA CYS A 226 12.93 18.18 -2.30
C CYS A 226 13.39 16.73 -2.49
N LEU A 227 12.48 15.78 -2.24
CA LEU A 227 12.74 14.37 -2.49
C LEU A 227 12.56 14.04 -3.96
N ALA A 228 13.46 13.24 -4.52
CA ALA A 228 13.34 12.76 -5.88
C ALA A 228 12.22 11.70 -5.96
N ILE A 229 11.22 11.98 -6.80
CA ILE A 229 10.13 11.06 -7.10
C ILE A 229 10.19 10.64 -8.57
N PRO A 230 9.91 9.37 -8.91
CA PRO A 230 9.79 8.95 -10.30
C PRO A 230 8.65 9.72 -10.99
N LYS A 231 8.97 10.56 -11.98
CA LYS A 231 8.00 11.45 -12.65
C LYS A 231 6.95 10.70 -13.46
N ARG A 232 7.36 9.62 -14.12
CA ARG A 232 6.52 8.71 -14.91
C ARG A 232 7.18 7.35 -14.86
N SER A 233 6.46 6.36 -14.36
CA SER A 233 6.83 4.97 -14.56
C SER A 233 5.55 4.24 -15.01
N PRO A 234 5.64 3.18 -15.83
CA PRO A 234 4.48 2.37 -16.22
C PRO A 234 3.88 1.57 -15.04
N PHE A 235 4.06 2.05 -13.79
CA PHE A 235 3.50 1.45 -12.59
C PHE A 235 1.97 1.42 -12.61
N SER A 236 1.35 2.41 -13.26
CA SER A 236 -0.09 2.43 -13.49
C SER A 236 -0.40 1.55 -14.69
N ARG A 237 -0.65 0.27 -14.44
CA ARG A 237 -1.44 -0.52 -15.39
C ARG A 237 -2.79 0.17 -15.56
N ASP A 238 -3.37 0.09 -16.75
CA ASP A 238 -4.76 0.47 -16.93
C ASP A 238 -5.62 -0.38 -15.98
N ILE A 239 -6.22 0.27 -14.99
CA ILE A 239 -7.14 -0.39 -14.06
C ILE A 239 -8.49 -0.40 -14.77
N VAL A 240 -8.97 -1.59 -15.11
CA VAL A 240 -10.32 -1.81 -15.62
C VAL A 240 -11.12 -2.48 -14.51
N LEU A 241 -12.19 -1.83 -14.08
CA LEU A 241 -13.12 -2.35 -13.09
C LEU A 241 -14.19 -3.16 -13.80
N GLU A 242 -14.35 -4.40 -13.35
CA GLU A 242 -15.44 -5.26 -13.77
C GLU A 242 -16.67 -4.98 -12.87
N VAL A 243 -17.62 -4.21 -13.40
CA VAL A 243 -18.82 -3.75 -12.68
C VAL A 243 -19.69 -4.92 -12.17
N PRO A 244 -19.85 -6.05 -12.89
CA PRO A 244 -20.61 -7.18 -12.36
C PRO A 244 -20.07 -7.72 -11.03
N GLN A 245 -18.75 -7.86 -10.87
CA GLN A 245 -18.11 -8.35 -9.64
C GLN A 245 -18.35 -7.39 -8.49
N LEU A 246 -18.24 -6.08 -8.74
CA LEU A 246 -18.52 -5.06 -7.72
C LEU A 246 -19.98 -5.11 -7.29
N LEU A 247 -20.91 -5.12 -8.24
CA LEU A 247 -22.34 -5.14 -7.94
C LEU A 247 -22.78 -6.43 -7.23
N GLN A 248 -22.18 -7.58 -7.53
CA GLN A 248 -22.49 -8.85 -6.84
C GLN A 248 -22.36 -8.74 -5.32
N THR A 249 -21.43 -7.92 -4.81
CA THR A 249 -21.24 -7.72 -3.36
C THR A 249 -22.38 -6.94 -2.70
N VAL A 250 -23.13 -6.14 -3.47
CA VAL A 250 -24.20 -5.25 -2.97
C VAL A 250 -25.60 -5.67 -3.42
N VAL A 251 -25.72 -6.66 -4.31
CA VAL A 251 -26.99 -7.17 -4.82
C VAL A 251 -27.76 -7.86 -3.69
N LYS A 252 -28.87 -7.27 -3.26
CA LYS A 252 -29.75 -7.81 -2.22
C LYS A 252 -31.04 -8.40 -2.80
N PRO A 253 -31.54 -9.54 -2.27
CA PRO A 253 -32.85 -10.06 -2.63
C PRO A 253 -33.94 -9.03 -2.33
N LEU A 254 -34.91 -8.91 -3.24
CA LEU A 254 -36.06 -8.03 -3.05
C LEU A 254 -36.91 -8.55 -1.88
N ARG A 255 -37.08 -7.75 -0.83
CA ARG A 255 -38.09 -7.99 0.22
C ARG A 255 -39.40 -7.32 -0.17
N ALA A 256 -40.50 -8.07 -0.18
CA ALA A 256 -41.83 -7.48 -0.30
C ALA A 256 -42.14 -6.63 0.96
N ARG A 257 -42.76 -5.45 0.78
CA ARG A 257 -43.26 -4.66 1.90
C ARG A 257 -44.37 -5.43 2.61
N GLU A 258 -44.35 -5.47 3.94
CA GLU A 258 -45.34 -6.19 4.75
C GLU A 258 -46.79 -5.70 4.48
N GLY A 259 -46.95 -4.38 4.29
CA GLY A 259 -48.21 -3.76 3.90
C GLY A 259 -48.75 -4.22 2.53
N ASP A 260 -47.87 -4.52 1.56
CA ASP A 260 -48.30 -5.03 0.25
C ASP A 260 -48.84 -6.45 0.35
N VAL A 261 -48.29 -7.28 1.26
CA VAL A 261 -48.77 -8.65 1.49
C VAL A 261 -50.14 -8.63 2.15
N ARG A 262 -50.35 -7.76 3.15
CA ARG A 262 -51.66 -7.60 3.81
C ARG A 262 -52.73 -7.15 2.82
N LEU A 263 -52.44 -6.15 1.98
CA LEU A 263 -53.37 -5.66 0.96
C LEU A 263 -53.70 -6.74 -0.07
N ARG A 264 -52.70 -7.49 -0.56
CA ARG A 264 -52.91 -8.60 -1.51
C ARG A 264 -53.78 -9.70 -0.89
N ARG A 265 -53.53 -10.07 0.37
CA ARG A 265 -54.33 -11.06 1.10
C ARG A 265 -55.78 -10.59 1.25
N GLN A 266 -56.01 -9.33 1.61
CA GLN A 266 -57.35 -8.76 1.70
C GLN A 266 -58.07 -8.75 0.34
N VAL A 267 -57.37 -8.34 -0.73
CA VAL A 267 -57.92 -8.37 -2.10
C VAL A 267 -58.30 -9.79 -2.51
N MET A 268 -57.44 -10.79 -2.27
CA MET A 268 -57.73 -12.18 -2.64
C MET A 268 -58.85 -12.79 -1.78
N ALA A 269 -58.87 -12.54 -0.47
CA ALA A 269 -59.94 -13.02 0.42
C ALA A 269 -61.32 -12.43 0.05
N LEU A 270 -61.39 -11.13 -0.30
CA LEU A 270 -62.64 -10.52 -0.78
C LEU A 270 -63.00 -11.02 -2.18
N THR A 271 -62.01 -11.36 -3.00
CA THR A 271 -62.24 -11.98 -4.32
C THR A 271 -62.84 -13.37 -4.20
N GLU A 272 -62.38 -14.19 -3.26
CA GLU A 272 -62.94 -15.52 -2.95
C GLU A 272 -64.37 -15.42 -2.40
N LYS A 273 -64.68 -14.35 -1.66
CA LYS A 273 -66.06 -14.03 -1.22
C LYS A 273 -66.96 -13.48 -2.35
N GLY A 274 -66.52 -13.49 -3.60
CA GLY A 274 -67.32 -13.08 -4.76
C GLY A 274 -67.41 -11.57 -5.01
N TRP A 275 -66.66 -10.73 -4.30
CA TRP A 275 -66.75 -9.27 -4.47
C TRP A 275 -66.20 -8.83 -5.85
N THR A 276 -66.82 -7.84 -6.47
CA THR A 276 -66.32 -7.24 -7.73
C THR A 276 -65.07 -6.39 -7.47
N SER A 277 -64.25 -6.16 -8.51
CA SER A 277 -63.05 -5.30 -8.36
C SER A 277 -63.37 -3.86 -7.97
N ARG A 278 -64.59 -3.37 -8.26
CA ARG A 278 -65.06 -2.04 -7.87
C ARG A 278 -65.36 -1.97 -6.37
N GLN A 279 -66.14 -2.92 -5.85
CA GLN A 279 -66.47 -3.01 -4.42
C GLN A 279 -65.23 -3.21 -3.54
N ILE A 280 -64.28 -4.03 -3.99
CA ILE A 280 -62.99 -4.21 -3.27
C ILE A 280 -62.17 -2.92 -3.29
N GLY A 281 -62.16 -2.22 -4.43
CA GLY A 281 -61.46 -0.96 -4.59
C GLY A 281 -62.00 0.11 -3.64
N GLU A 282 -63.31 0.31 -3.61
CA GLU A 282 -63.99 1.25 -2.71
C GLU A 282 -63.70 0.93 -1.24
N ARG A 283 -63.78 -0.35 -0.84
CA ARG A 283 -63.50 -0.77 0.55
C ARG A 283 -62.05 -0.56 0.99
N LEU A 284 -61.09 -0.68 0.09
CA LEU A 284 -59.66 -0.61 0.39
C LEU A 284 -59.03 0.74 0.01
N GLY A 285 -59.82 1.71 -0.45
CA GLY A 285 -59.35 3.01 -0.93
C GLY A 285 -58.43 2.92 -2.15
N LYS A 286 -58.74 2.02 -3.09
CA LYS A 286 -57.94 1.78 -4.32
C LYS A 286 -58.83 1.77 -5.57
N GLY A 287 -58.25 2.09 -6.73
CA GLY A 287 -58.96 1.99 -8.00
C GLY A 287 -59.24 0.54 -8.42
N ALA A 288 -60.36 0.30 -9.10
CA ALA A 288 -60.74 -1.04 -9.59
C ALA A 288 -59.72 -1.65 -10.57
N SER A 289 -59.00 -0.81 -11.33
CA SER A 289 -57.89 -1.22 -12.21
C SER A 289 -56.71 -1.78 -11.42
N PHE A 290 -56.38 -1.17 -10.27
CA PHE A 290 -55.31 -1.63 -9.38
C PHE A 290 -55.67 -2.97 -8.73
N VAL A 291 -56.92 -3.15 -8.32
CA VAL A 291 -57.43 -4.44 -7.80
C VAL A 291 -57.34 -5.54 -8.88
N ARG A 292 -57.71 -5.25 -10.13
CA ARG A 292 -57.54 -6.16 -11.27
C ARG A 292 -56.07 -6.52 -11.50
N HIS A 293 -55.17 -5.55 -11.41
CA HIS A 293 -53.74 -5.78 -11.52
C HIS A 293 -53.23 -6.74 -10.45
N ILE A 294 -53.62 -6.55 -9.19
CA ILE A 294 -53.30 -7.47 -8.07
C ILE A 294 -53.79 -8.88 -8.38
N ARG A 295 -55.08 -9.05 -8.72
CA ARG A 295 -55.68 -10.36 -9.05
C ARG A 295 -54.90 -11.07 -10.15
N SER A 296 -54.59 -10.36 -11.23
CA SER A 296 -53.84 -10.90 -12.36
C SER A 296 -52.44 -11.36 -11.95
N LYS A 297 -51.70 -10.53 -11.20
CA LYS A 297 -50.33 -10.86 -10.76
C LYS A 297 -50.30 -12.01 -9.75
N VAL A 298 -51.29 -12.10 -8.85
CA VAL A 298 -51.38 -13.21 -7.89
C VAL A 298 -51.78 -14.52 -8.57
N ARG A 299 -52.81 -14.52 -9.45
CA ARG A 299 -53.21 -15.73 -10.19
C ARG A 299 -52.11 -16.30 -11.08
N ARG A 300 -51.28 -15.42 -11.66
CA ARG A 300 -50.12 -15.82 -12.48
C ARG A 300 -48.91 -16.29 -11.65
N GLY A 301 -49.05 -16.41 -10.33
CA GLY A 301 -47.95 -16.77 -9.42
C GLY A 301 -46.84 -15.72 -9.32
N ILE A 302 -47.00 -14.54 -9.93
CA ILE A 302 -45.98 -13.48 -9.95
C ILE A 302 -45.90 -12.82 -8.57
N TRP A 303 -47.04 -12.62 -7.90
CA TRP A 303 -47.13 -12.05 -6.55
C TRP A 303 -47.69 -13.08 -5.57
N GLN A 304 -47.03 -13.24 -4.42
CA GLN A 304 -47.49 -14.14 -3.35
C GLN A 304 -48.28 -13.38 -2.27
N ILE A 305 -49.17 -14.10 -1.59
CA ILE A 305 -49.99 -13.64 -0.45
C ILE A 305 -49.43 -14.09 0.92
N LYS A 306 -48.27 -14.76 0.93
CA LYS A 306 -47.49 -15.13 2.12
C LYS A 306 -46.17 -14.31 2.14
N PRO A 307 -45.62 -13.97 3.31
CA PRO A 307 -44.43 -13.14 3.45
C PRO A 307 -43.15 -13.94 3.13
N THR A 308 -42.96 -14.32 1.87
CA THR A 308 -41.76 -15.05 1.43
C THR A 308 -41.38 -14.71 0.00
N TYR A 309 -41.81 -13.55 -0.53
CA TYR A 309 -41.31 -13.11 -1.82
C TYR A 309 -39.89 -12.54 -1.67
N GLN A 310 -38.89 -13.41 -1.71
CA GLN A 310 -37.53 -13.08 -2.06
C GLN A 310 -37.36 -13.39 -3.54
N ARG A 311 -37.30 -12.37 -4.41
CA ARG A 311 -36.73 -12.63 -5.74
C ARG A 311 -35.24 -12.90 -5.54
N PRO A 312 -34.69 -14.00 -6.08
CA PRO A 312 -33.26 -14.11 -6.20
C PRO A 312 -32.78 -12.91 -7.01
N ALA A 313 -31.88 -12.12 -6.42
CA ALA A 313 -31.37 -10.93 -7.06
C ALA A 313 -30.15 -11.36 -7.86
N HIS A 314 -30.38 -11.68 -9.13
CA HIS A 314 -29.32 -11.85 -10.11
C HIS A 314 -29.15 -10.56 -10.87
N LEU A 315 -27.91 -10.21 -11.19
CA LEU A 315 -27.66 -9.11 -12.12
C LEU A 315 -28.30 -9.42 -13.47
N ILE A 316 -28.86 -8.39 -14.09
CA ILE A 316 -29.38 -8.51 -15.46
C ILE A 316 -28.27 -8.06 -16.39
N ASP A 317 -27.80 -9.01 -17.17
CA ASP A 317 -26.86 -8.81 -18.27
C ASP A 317 -27.63 -8.33 -19.51
N GLU A 318 -27.22 -7.19 -20.06
CA GLU A 318 -27.81 -6.59 -21.26
C GLU A 318 -26.69 -6.27 -22.29
N GLY A 319 -25.79 -7.23 -22.54
CA GLY A 319 -24.71 -7.08 -23.53
C GLY A 319 -23.56 -6.26 -22.96
N GLU A 320 -23.35 -5.03 -23.44
CA GLU A 320 -22.33 -4.11 -22.91
C GLU A 320 -22.68 -3.52 -21.54
N TRP A 321 -23.93 -3.74 -21.08
CA TRP A 321 -24.48 -3.15 -19.88
C TRP A 321 -24.85 -4.20 -18.84
N VAL A 322 -24.77 -3.83 -17.57
CA VAL A 322 -25.24 -4.61 -16.43
C VAL A 322 -26.12 -3.75 -15.54
N ARG A 323 -27.19 -4.31 -14.99
CA ARG A 323 -28.05 -3.58 -14.07
C ARG A 323 -28.63 -4.44 -12.96
N LEU A 324 -29.07 -3.76 -11.91
CA LEU A 324 -29.87 -4.38 -10.86
C LEU A 324 -31.28 -4.69 -11.38
N PRO A 325 -31.94 -5.77 -10.92
CA PRO A 325 -33.26 -6.20 -11.40
C PRO A 325 -34.36 -5.13 -11.43
N TYR A 326 -34.30 -4.23 -10.45
CA TYR A 326 -35.29 -3.19 -10.16
C TYR A 326 -34.94 -1.83 -10.78
N GLU A 327 -33.85 -1.76 -11.53
CA GLU A 327 -33.35 -0.52 -12.09
C GLU A 327 -33.84 -0.28 -13.53
N ARG A 328 -34.09 0.98 -13.87
CA ARG A 328 -34.46 1.39 -15.24
C ARG A 328 -33.25 1.29 -16.18
N ARG A 329 -33.53 1.05 -17.46
CA ARG A 329 -32.54 1.07 -18.55
C ARG A 329 -32.07 2.51 -18.88
N PRO A 330 -30.86 2.68 -19.45
CA PRO A 330 -29.81 1.66 -19.62
C PRO A 330 -29.19 1.26 -18.29
N GLY A 331 -28.42 0.17 -18.21
CA GLY A 331 -27.64 -0.24 -17.04
C GLY A 331 -26.42 0.64 -16.78
N LEU A 332 -25.41 0.10 -16.07
CA LEU A 332 -24.03 0.61 -16.09
C LEU A 332 -23.21 -0.17 -17.11
N PRO A 333 -22.14 0.40 -17.69
CA PRO A 333 -21.21 -0.37 -18.51
C PRO A 333 -20.64 -1.55 -17.72
N LYS A 334 -20.39 -2.69 -18.36
CA LYS A 334 -19.78 -3.86 -17.70
C LYS A 334 -18.36 -3.60 -17.24
N THR A 335 -17.61 -2.82 -18.01
CA THR A 335 -16.22 -2.49 -17.76
C THR A 335 -16.06 -0.99 -17.63
N LEU A 336 -15.38 -0.53 -16.59
CA LEU A 336 -15.04 0.88 -16.39
C LEU A 336 -13.54 1.06 -16.26
N ARG A 337 -12.92 1.81 -17.16
CA ARG A 337 -11.51 2.16 -17.05
C ARG A 337 -11.34 3.29 -16.03
N LEU A 338 -10.43 3.14 -15.08
CA LEU A 338 -10.04 4.18 -14.14
C LEU A 338 -9.14 5.21 -14.85
N ASP A 339 -9.75 6.05 -15.67
CA ASP A 339 -9.11 7.20 -16.30
C ASP A 339 -9.11 8.42 -15.37
N PHE A 340 -8.51 9.53 -15.82
CA PHE A 340 -8.49 10.78 -15.06
C PHE A 340 -9.88 11.27 -14.67
N ARG A 341 -10.88 11.14 -15.54
CA ARG A 341 -12.24 11.64 -15.29
C ARG A 341 -12.91 10.82 -14.20
N PHE A 342 -12.77 9.50 -14.25
CA PHE A 342 -13.33 8.63 -13.22
C PHE A 342 -12.60 8.83 -11.88
N ALA A 343 -11.27 8.90 -11.88
CA ALA A 343 -10.51 9.21 -10.67
C ALA A 343 -10.90 10.56 -10.06
N ALA A 344 -11.13 11.59 -10.89
CA ALA A 344 -11.57 12.89 -10.43
C ALA A 344 -13.02 12.85 -9.88
N LEU A 345 -13.93 12.06 -10.46
CA LEU A 345 -15.27 11.83 -9.88
C LEU A 345 -15.20 11.16 -8.50
N LEU A 346 -14.30 10.20 -8.30
CA LEU A 346 -14.06 9.60 -6.98
C LEU A 346 -13.56 10.66 -5.99
N GLY A 347 -12.67 11.55 -6.42
CA GLY A 347 -12.22 12.69 -5.62
C GLY A 347 -13.36 13.63 -5.22
N TYR A 348 -14.21 14.01 -6.19
CA TYR A 348 -15.42 14.79 -5.92
C TYR A 348 -16.37 14.06 -4.97
N TYR A 349 -16.49 12.74 -5.07
CA TYR A 349 -17.33 11.95 -4.16
C TYR A 349 -16.77 11.97 -2.74
N CYS A 350 -15.46 11.82 -2.57
CA CYS A 350 -14.82 11.90 -1.26
C CYS A 350 -14.97 13.28 -0.60
N ALA A 351 -14.97 14.35 -1.39
CA ALA A 351 -15.10 15.72 -0.89
C ALA A 351 -16.57 16.11 -0.62
N GLU A 352 -17.44 15.88 -1.59
CA GLU A 352 -18.78 16.49 -1.67
C GLU A 352 -19.92 15.48 -1.90
N GLY A 353 -19.59 14.19 -1.97
CA GLY A 353 -20.51 13.12 -2.34
C GLY A 353 -21.19 12.47 -1.14
N CYS A 354 -22.43 12.04 -1.34
CA CYS A 354 -23.13 11.17 -0.41
C CYS A 354 -24.10 10.24 -1.14
N VAL A 355 -24.46 9.14 -0.47
CA VAL A 355 -25.46 8.19 -0.95
C VAL A 355 -26.66 8.24 -0.02
N VAL A 356 -27.82 8.62 -0.57
CA VAL A 356 -29.08 8.65 0.15
C VAL A 356 -29.88 7.41 -0.21
N ARG A 357 -30.21 6.59 0.80
CA ARG A 357 -31.06 5.41 0.63
C ARG A 357 -32.50 5.76 0.96
N ASP A 358 -33.44 5.22 0.19
CA ASP A 358 -34.86 5.40 0.45
C ASP A 358 -35.33 4.40 1.54
N GLU A 359 -35.90 4.92 2.63
CA GLU A 359 -36.35 4.13 3.77
C GLU A 359 -37.46 3.12 3.40
N HIS A 360 -38.28 3.46 2.42
CA HIS A 360 -39.41 2.63 2.02
C HIS A 360 -39.06 1.72 0.82
N ARG A 361 -37.99 2.02 0.08
CA ARG A 361 -37.50 1.25 -1.06
C ARG A 361 -36.07 0.80 -0.76
N PRO A 362 -35.87 -0.35 -0.08
CA PRO A 362 -34.56 -0.77 0.44
C PRO A 362 -33.46 -0.97 -0.62
N ASN A 363 -33.87 -1.02 -1.89
CA ASN A 363 -33.05 -1.22 -3.06
C ASN A 363 -32.93 0.05 -3.92
N ALA A 364 -33.48 1.19 -3.46
CA ALA A 364 -33.35 2.47 -4.10
C ALA A 364 -32.34 3.34 -3.33
N ALA A 365 -31.28 3.71 -4.03
CA ALA A 365 -30.27 4.64 -3.58
C ALA A 365 -30.05 5.72 -4.65
N THR A 366 -29.76 6.92 -4.18
CA THR A 366 -29.46 8.11 -4.97
C THR A 366 -28.07 8.60 -4.61
N LEU A 367 -27.22 8.75 -5.62
CA LEU A 367 -25.92 9.37 -5.50
C LEU A 367 -26.09 10.89 -5.63
N THR A 368 -25.60 11.65 -4.66
CA THR A 368 -25.70 13.10 -4.63
C THR A 368 -24.33 13.73 -4.43
N PHE A 369 -24.05 14.83 -5.12
CA PHE A 369 -22.91 15.71 -4.86
C PHE A 369 -23.44 17.10 -4.49
N SER A 370 -22.87 17.75 -3.49
CA SER A 370 -23.29 19.09 -3.05
C SER A 370 -22.22 20.13 -3.33
N PHE A 371 -22.59 21.23 -3.99
CA PHE A 371 -21.67 22.32 -4.32
C PHE A 371 -22.21 23.65 -3.83
N GLY A 372 -21.34 24.61 -3.53
CA GLY A 372 -21.76 25.99 -3.30
C GLY A 372 -22.43 26.60 -4.55
N HIS A 373 -23.28 27.60 -4.37
CA HIS A 373 -23.95 28.28 -5.51
C HIS A 373 -22.96 28.90 -6.51
N HIS A 374 -21.78 29.31 -6.03
CA HIS A 374 -20.71 29.87 -6.85
C HIS A 374 -19.91 28.80 -7.63
N GLU A 375 -20.07 27.52 -7.29
CA GLU A 375 -19.31 26.39 -7.85
C GLU A 375 -20.05 25.68 -8.99
N ARG A 376 -20.95 26.38 -9.67
CA ARG A 376 -21.79 25.82 -10.74
C ARG A 376 -21.00 25.08 -11.82
N ALA A 377 -19.81 25.57 -12.17
CA ALA A 377 -18.93 24.93 -13.14
C ALA A 377 -18.46 23.52 -12.70
N LEU A 378 -18.29 23.28 -11.40
CA LEU A 378 -17.95 21.96 -10.87
C LEU A 378 -19.17 21.02 -10.95
N ALA A 379 -20.35 21.50 -10.57
CA ALA A 379 -21.59 20.75 -10.69
C ALA A 379 -21.87 20.31 -12.14
N GLU A 380 -21.71 21.22 -13.11
CA GLU A 380 -21.88 20.94 -14.54
C GLU A 380 -20.85 19.93 -15.06
N ARG A 381 -19.59 20.03 -14.62
CA ARG A 381 -18.53 19.06 -14.95
C ARG A 381 -18.82 17.68 -14.41
N VAL A 382 -19.24 17.57 -13.14
CA VAL A 382 -19.64 16.29 -12.54
C VAL A 382 -20.83 15.71 -13.29
N CYS A 383 -21.82 16.52 -13.66
CA CYS A 383 -22.92 16.08 -14.52
C CYS A 383 -22.44 15.52 -15.87
N GLN A 384 -21.50 16.21 -16.54
CA GLN A 384 -20.96 15.78 -17.81
C GLN A 384 -20.27 14.41 -17.68
N TRP A 385 -19.34 14.28 -16.74
CA TRP A 385 -18.58 13.04 -16.57
C TRP A 385 -19.45 11.86 -16.14
N LEU A 386 -20.47 12.10 -15.30
CA LEU A 386 -21.43 11.05 -14.95
C LEU A 386 -22.18 10.52 -16.18
N ARG A 387 -22.58 11.40 -17.10
CA ARG A 387 -23.23 10.98 -18.37
C ARG A 387 -22.27 10.20 -19.25
N GLU A 388 -21.06 10.71 -19.45
CA GLU A 388 -20.08 10.13 -20.37
C GLU A 388 -19.56 8.77 -19.89
N LEU A 389 -19.28 8.63 -18.58
CA LEU A 389 -18.68 7.42 -18.02
C LEU A 389 -19.71 6.33 -17.75
N PHE A 390 -20.91 6.69 -17.28
CA PHE A 390 -21.88 5.71 -16.79
C PHE A 390 -23.18 5.65 -17.60
N GLY A 391 -23.36 6.52 -18.60
CA GLY A 391 -24.61 6.59 -19.37
C GLY A 391 -25.83 7.04 -18.55
N VAL A 392 -25.62 7.62 -17.37
CA VAL A 392 -26.70 8.05 -16.46
C VAL A 392 -27.15 9.48 -16.76
N ARG A 393 -28.34 9.85 -16.27
CA ARG A 393 -28.90 11.20 -16.42
C ARG A 393 -28.91 11.92 -15.07
N PRO A 394 -27.86 12.68 -14.72
CA PRO A 394 -27.84 13.50 -13.53
C PRO A 394 -28.73 14.72 -13.69
N SER A 395 -29.32 15.17 -12.59
CA SER A 395 -30.07 16.43 -12.48
C SER A 395 -29.38 17.39 -11.51
N ILE A 396 -29.30 18.67 -11.86
CA ILE A 396 -28.88 19.72 -10.95
C ILE A 396 -30.14 20.29 -10.27
N VAL A 397 -30.18 20.23 -8.95
CA VAL A 397 -31.26 20.77 -8.12
C VAL A 397 -30.70 21.91 -7.29
N LYS A 398 -31.28 23.10 -7.43
CA LYS A 398 -30.93 24.24 -6.58
C LYS A 398 -31.68 24.13 -5.25
N THR A 399 -30.95 24.03 -4.16
CA THR A 399 -31.50 24.09 -2.79
C THR A 399 -31.25 25.49 -2.22
N PRO A 400 -31.77 25.83 -1.02
CA PRO A 400 -31.52 27.13 -0.41
C PRO A 400 -30.02 27.44 -0.24
N THR A 401 -29.21 26.44 0.13
CA THR A 401 -27.80 26.63 0.49
C THR A 401 -26.81 26.12 -0.55
N THR A 402 -27.21 25.18 -1.43
CA THR A 402 -26.30 24.48 -2.34
C THR A 402 -26.90 24.19 -3.72
N LEU A 403 -26.05 23.83 -4.68
CA LEU A 403 -26.41 23.16 -5.92
C LEU A 403 -26.12 21.66 -5.76
N GLN A 404 -27.15 20.84 -5.90
CA GLN A 404 -27.03 19.39 -5.77
C GLN A 404 -27.04 18.72 -7.14
N VAL A 405 -26.03 17.91 -7.43
CA VAL A 405 -26.05 16.98 -8.56
C VAL A 405 -26.57 15.64 -8.06
N ALA A 406 -27.75 15.22 -8.51
CA ALA A 406 -28.39 13.97 -8.08
C ALA A 406 -28.49 12.96 -9.24
N VAL A 407 -28.18 11.69 -8.94
CA VAL A 407 -28.33 10.55 -9.84
C VAL A 407 -29.16 9.47 -9.18
N ASN A 408 -30.35 9.22 -9.73
CA ASN A 408 -31.25 8.16 -9.28
C ASN A 408 -30.91 6.82 -9.97
N LYS A 409 -29.70 6.33 -9.72
CA LYS A 409 -29.16 5.07 -10.27
C LYS A 409 -28.54 4.27 -9.14
N SER A 410 -29.27 3.28 -8.64
CA SER A 410 -28.89 2.55 -7.44
C SER A 410 -27.67 1.66 -7.65
N SER A 411 -27.43 1.17 -8.87
CA SER A 411 -26.18 0.45 -9.18
C SER A 411 -24.96 1.35 -9.18
N LEU A 412 -25.12 2.67 -9.39
CA LEU A 412 -24.02 3.62 -9.32
C LEU A 412 -23.75 4.08 -7.88
N ALA A 413 -24.81 4.16 -7.08
CA ALA A 413 -24.75 4.64 -5.70
C ALA A 413 -24.30 3.56 -4.70
N LEU A 414 -24.57 2.29 -5.00
CA LEU A 414 -24.17 1.13 -4.18
C LEU A 414 -22.83 0.59 -4.65
#